data_AF-A0A5E4I8K1-F1
#
_entry.id   AF-A0A5E4I8K1-F1
#
_cell.length_a   1.000
_cell.length_b   1.000
_cell.length_c   1.000
_cell.angle_alpha   90.00
_cell.angle_beta   90.00
_cell.angle_gamma   90.00
#
_symmetry.space_group_name_H-M   'P 1'
#
loop_
_entity.id
_entity.type
_entity.pdbx_description
1 polymer ?
#
loop_
_entity_poly.entity_id
_entity_poly.type
_entity_poly.pdbx_seq_one_letter_code
_entity_poly.pdbx_strand_id
1 'polypeptide(L)'
;MAMMNWWDGFGSMMGSWWGGMFGFSIAAVVAIIINVIAVLWALADVMRSRRLDVGERIGWVIIILSLQIVGVLLYIFVGREGREERGYEPSMRRGRT
;
A
#
# COMPACT_ATOMS: atom_id res chain seq x y z
N MET A 1 36.39 -29.17 -2.77
CA MET A 1 35.00 -29.66 -2.72
C MET A 1 34.06 -28.81 -1.85
N ALA A 2 34.52 -27.82 -1.07
CA ALA A 2 33.65 -27.00 -0.21
C ALA A 2 32.99 -25.77 -0.89
N MET A 3 33.29 -25.51 -2.17
CA MET A 3 32.84 -24.31 -2.87
C MET A 3 31.55 -24.52 -3.68
N MET A 4 31.13 -25.78 -3.86
CA MET A 4 30.05 -26.15 -4.79
C MET A 4 28.66 -26.13 -4.12
N ASN A 5 28.63 -26.25 -2.79
CA ASN A 5 27.45 -26.35 -1.93
C ASN A 5 26.93 -25.00 -1.41
N TRP A 6 27.72 -23.92 -1.51
CA TRP A 6 27.26 -22.57 -1.16
C TRP A 6 26.28 -22.00 -2.19
N TRP A 7 26.47 -22.32 -3.47
CA TRP A 7 25.59 -21.91 -4.56
C TRP A 7 24.20 -22.54 -4.48
N ASP A 8 24.08 -23.78 -4.03
CA ASP A 8 22.79 -24.48 -3.85
C ASP A 8 21.97 -23.88 -2.69
N GLY A 9 22.65 -23.51 -1.59
CA GLY A 9 22.04 -22.80 -0.46
C GLY A 9 21.53 -21.41 -0.87
N PHE A 10 22.33 -20.66 -1.61
CA PHE A 10 21.93 -19.34 -2.12
C PHE A 10 20.79 -19.44 -3.15
N GLY A 11 20.84 -20.41 -4.06
CA GLY A 11 19.81 -20.64 -5.07
C GLY A 11 18.47 -21.08 -4.49
N SER A 12 18.48 -21.95 -3.48
CA SER A 12 17.24 -22.38 -2.79
C SER A 12 16.63 -21.26 -1.95
N MET A 13 17.46 -20.46 -1.27
CA MET A 13 17.00 -19.24 -0.60
C MET A 13 16.36 -18.29 -1.61
N MET A 14 17.08 -17.89 -2.67
CA MET A 14 16.52 -17.02 -3.70
C MET A 14 15.23 -17.59 -4.28
N GLY A 15 15.18 -18.86 -4.68
CA GLY A 15 14.00 -19.50 -5.25
C GLY A 15 12.74 -19.39 -4.37
N SER A 16 12.89 -19.54 -3.05
CA SER A 16 11.77 -19.39 -2.11
C SER A 16 11.24 -17.94 -2.02
N TRP A 17 12.15 -16.96 -2.03
CA TRP A 17 11.79 -15.53 -2.02
C TRP A 17 11.11 -15.12 -3.33
N TRP A 18 11.67 -15.54 -4.47
CA TRP A 18 11.08 -15.28 -5.79
C TRP A 18 9.67 -15.89 -5.88
N GLY A 19 9.49 -17.15 -5.48
CA GLY A 19 8.18 -17.81 -5.46
C GLY A 19 7.15 -17.07 -4.60
N GLY A 20 7.56 -16.62 -3.40
CA GLY A 20 6.70 -15.84 -2.51
C GLY A 20 6.30 -14.48 -3.09
N MET A 21 7.23 -13.76 -3.71
CA MET A 21 6.96 -12.46 -4.35
C MET A 21 6.06 -12.61 -5.58
N PHE A 22 6.21 -13.67 -6.37
CA PHE A 22 5.31 -13.96 -7.49
C PHE A 22 3.89 -14.30 -7.00
N GLY A 23 3.75 -15.12 -5.95
CA GLY A 23 2.44 -15.41 -5.36
C GLY A 23 1.76 -14.16 -4.82
N PHE A 24 2.50 -13.33 -4.09
CA PHE A 24 1.99 -12.06 -3.55
C PHE A 24 1.57 -11.08 -4.66
N SER A 25 2.39 -10.93 -5.70
CA SER A 25 2.08 -10.01 -6.81
C SER A 25 0.82 -10.44 -7.58
N ILE A 26 0.65 -11.74 -7.83
CA ILE A 26 -0.59 -12.26 -8.44
C ILE A 26 -1.78 -11.98 -7.54
N ALA A 27 -1.68 -12.27 -6.24
CA ALA A 27 -2.75 -12.01 -5.28
C ALA A 27 -3.12 -10.51 -5.22
N ALA A 28 -2.12 -9.62 -5.25
CA ALA A 28 -2.33 -8.18 -5.27
C ALA A 28 -3.06 -7.73 -6.54
N VAL A 29 -2.66 -8.24 -7.72
CA VAL A 29 -3.35 -7.95 -8.99
C VAL A 29 -4.79 -8.42 -8.96
N VAL A 30 -5.06 -9.64 -8.47
CA VAL A 30 -6.42 -10.17 -8.33
C VAL A 30 -7.25 -9.31 -7.38
N ALA A 31 -6.68 -8.90 -6.24
CA ALA A 31 -7.37 -8.02 -5.30
C ALA A 31 -7.74 -6.66 -5.93
N ILE A 32 -6.83 -6.07 -6.71
CA ILE A 32 -7.08 -4.83 -7.46
C ILE A 32 -8.23 -5.02 -8.45
N ILE A 33 -8.22 -6.12 -9.22
CA ILE A 33 -9.28 -6.41 -10.20
C ILE A 33 -10.64 -6.55 -9.49
N ILE A 34 -10.70 -7.32 -8.40
CA ILE A 34 -11.93 -7.48 -7.61
C ILE A 34 -12.43 -6.14 -7.07
N ASN A 35 -11.52 -5.30 -6.56
CA ASN A 35 -11.86 -3.97 -6.06
C ASN A 35 -12.47 -3.08 -7.15
N VAL A 36 -11.87 -3.04 -8.34
CA VAL A 36 -12.39 -2.28 -9.49
C VAL A 36 -13.78 -2.79 -9.89
N ILE A 37 -13.97 -4.11 -9.97
CA ILE A 37 -15.27 -4.71 -10.30
C ILE A 37 -16.32 -4.32 -9.23
N ALA A 38 -15.98 -4.39 -7.95
CA ALA A 38 -16.88 -4.03 -6.86
C ALA A 38 -17.30 -2.56 -6.91
N VAL A 39 -16.36 -1.64 -7.21
CA VAL A 39 -16.66 -0.21 -7.36
C VAL A 39 -17.58 0.03 -8.55
N LEU A 40 -17.29 -0.58 -9.71
CA LEU A 40 -18.13 -0.45 -10.90
C LEU A 40 -19.54 -1.01 -10.66
N TRP A 41 -19.63 -2.13 -9.95
CA TRP A 41 -20.92 -2.74 -9.60
C TRP A 41 -21.71 -1.85 -8.64
N ALA A 42 -21.08 -1.31 -7.60
CA ALA A 42 -21.70 -0.37 -6.67
C ALA A 42 -22.18 0.91 -7.39
N LEU A 43 -21.38 1.46 -8.31
CA LEU A 43 -21.79 2.59 -9.14
C LEU A 43 -23.01 2.24 -10.01
N ALA A 44 -22.98 1.08 -10.66
CA ALA A 44 -24.09 0.62 -11.50
C ALA A 44 -25.38 0.43 -10.69
N ASP A 45 -25.28 -0.08 -9.47
CA ASP A 45 -26.41 -0.24 -8.55
C ASP A 45 -27.01 1.11 -8.12
N VAL A 46 -26.15 2.07 -7.74
CA VAL A 46 -26.54 3.45 -7.41
C VAL A 46 -27.15 4.18 -8.61
N MET A 47 -26.65 3.93 -9.83
CA MET A 47 -27.22 4.51 -11.06
C MET A 47 -28.53 3.83 -11.52
N ARG A 48 -28.79 2.59 -11.13
CA ARG A 48 -30.02 1.86 -11.49
C ARG A 48 -31.13 2.03 -10.47
N SER A 49 -30.79 2.33 -9.23
CA SER A 49 -31.76 2.57 -8.16
C SER A 49 -32.56 3.84 -8.45
N ARG A 50 -33.79 3.67 -8.97
CA ARG A 50 -34.79 4.74 -9.11
C ARG A 50 -35.40 5.19 -7.78
N ARG A 51 -35.03 4.49 -6.69
CA ARG A 51 -35.53 4.71 -5.34
C ARG A 51 -34.81 5.86 -4.63
N LEU A 52 -33.63 6.24 -5.12
CA LEU A 52 -32.81 7.32 -4.59
C LEU A 52 -33.12 8.61 -5.33
N ASP A 53 -33.27 9.69 -4.57
CA ASP A 53 -33.36 11.03 -5.15
C ASP A 53 -32.00 11.44 -5.74
N VAL A 54 -31.99 12.44 -6.65
CA VAL A 54 -30.78 12.85 -7.38
C VAL A 54 -29.65 13.24 -6.43
N GLY A 55 -29.98 13.97 -5.35
CA GLY A 55 -29.00 14.35 -4.33
C GLY A 55 -28.42 13.16 -3.57
N GLU A 56 -29.25 12.17 -3.28
CA GLU A 56 -28.86 10.95 -2.54
C GLU A 56 -27.96 10.06 -3.41
N ARG A 57 -28.27 9.95 -4.71
CA ARG A 57 -27.45 9.27 -5.70
C ARG A 57 -26.06 9.90 -5.83
N ILE A 58 -25.99 11.23 -5.91
CA ILE A 58 -24.71 11.96 -5.97
C ILE A 58 -23.92 11.75 -4.66
N GLY A 59 -24.58 11.78 -3.51
CA GLY A 59 -23.96 11.50 -2.21
C GLY A 59 -23.31 10.13 -2.15
N TRP A 60 -24.00 9.09 -2.62
CA TRP A 60 -23.45 7.72 -2.66
C TRP A 60 -22.24 7.59 -3.59
N VAL A 61 -22.25 8.23 -4.77
CA VAL A 61 -21.09 8.25 -5.68
C VAL A 61 -19.89 8.90 -5.00
N ILE A 62 -20.08 10.02 -4.30
CA ILE A 62 -19.02 10.70 -3.55
C ILE A 62 -18.46 9.78 -2.46
N ILE A 63 -19.31 9.08 -1.70
CA ILE A 63 -18.86 8.15 -0.65
C ILE A 63 -18.03 7.01 -1.24
N ILE A 64 -18.50 6.37 -2.30
CA ILE A 64 -17.81 5.24 -2.95
C ILE A 64 -16.42 5.66 -3.45
N LEU A 65 -16.32 6.85 -4.07
CA LEU A 65 -15.04 7.38 -4.53
C LEU A 65 -14.13 7.82 -3.39
N SER A 66 -14.69 8.43 -2.34
CA SER A 66 -13.93 8.91 -1.18
C SER A 66 -13.32 7.76 -0.37
N LEU A 67 -13.97 6.60 -0.33
CA LEU A 67 -13.47 5.42 0.39
C LEU A 67 -12.09 4.97 -0.12
N GLN A 68 -11.80 5.17 -1.41
CA GLN A 68 -10.48 4.89 -2.00
C GLN A 68 -9.40 5.89 -1.53
N ILE A 69 -9.80 7.13 -1.27
CA ILE A 69 -8.90 8.22 -0.86
C ILE A 69 -8.55 8.10 0.63
N VAL A 70 -9.45 7.56 1.46
CA VAL A 70 -9.23 7.38 2.90
C VAL A 70 -7.95 6.59 3.19
N GLY A 71 -7.64 5.57 2.39
CA GLY A 71 -6.39 4.80 2.55
C GLY A 71 -5.13 5.65 2.38
N VAL A 72 -5.13 6.56 1.40
CA VAL A 72 -4.01 7.47 1.14
C VAL A 72 -3.91 8.52 2.24
N LEU A 73 -5.04 9.07 2.69
CA LEU A 73 -5.07 10.04 3.78
C LEU A 73 -4.52 9.42 5.07
N LEU A 74 -4.95 8.21 5.43
CA LEU A 74 -4.42 7.49 6.58
C LEU A 74 -2.91 7.30 6.50
N TYR A 75 -2.37 6.96 5.32
CA TYR A 75 -0.91 6.86 5.13
C TYR A 75 -0.18 8.18 5.38
N ILE A 76 -0.72 9.30 4.87
CA ILE A 76 -0.11 10.62 5.04
C ILE A 76 -0.16 11.08 6.51
N PHE A 77 -1.29 10.87 7.18
CA PHE A 77 -1.45 11.30 8.57
C PHE A 77 -0.64 10.44 9.55
N VAL A 78 -0.63 9.12 9.37
CA VAL A 78 0.08 8.19 10.28
C VAL A 78 1.58 8.08 9.95
N GLY A 79 1.97 8.21 8.68
CA GLY A 79 3.35 7.99 8.24
C GLY A 79 4.31 9.16 8.47
N ARG A 80 3.83 10.34 8.87
CA ARG A 80 4.64 11.57 8.89
C ARG A 80 5.20 11.97 10.26
N GLU A 81 4.83 11.29 11.34
CA GLU A 81 5.27 11.64 12.71
C GLU A 81 6.71 11.22 13.08
N GLY A 82 7.49 10.64 12.16
CA GLY A 82 8.78 10.01 12.48
C GLY A 82 10.07 10.66 11.97
N ARG A 83 10.04 11.89 11.42
CA ARG A 83 11.21 12.47 10.70
C ARG A 83 11.66 13.88 11.09
N GLU A 84 11.49 14.27 12.33
CA GLU A 84 12.22 15.37 12.97
C GLU A 84 12.64 14.80 14.33
N GLU A 85 13.86 14.35 14.58
CA GLU A 85 15.01 15.18 14.97
C GLU A 85 16.26 14.26 15.02
N ARG A 86 17.11 14.26 14.00
CA ARG A 86 18.51 13.82 14.13
C ARG A 86 19.38 14.66 13.22
N GLY A 87 19.51 15.93 13.57
CA GLY A 87 20.46 16.83 12.94
C GLY A 87 20.91 17.88 13.95
N TYR A 88 22.24 17.99 14.11
CA TYR A 88 22.99 18.93 14.97
C TYR A 88 23.31 18.51 16.40
N GLU A 89 24.25 17.57 16.54
CA GLU A 89 25.30 17.74 17.55
C GLU A 89 26.51 18.38 16.86
N PRO A 90 26.76 19.70 17.04
CA PRO A 90 28.02 20.29 16.64
C PRO A 90 29.09 19.82 17.63
N SER A 91 29.99 18.96 17.17
CA SER A 91 31.14 18.39 17.89
C SER A 91 32.23 19.43 18.27
N MET A 92 31.86 20.69 18.48
CA MET A 92 32.77 21.77 18.82
C MET A 92 32.59 22.23 20.27
N ARG A 93 33.14 21.48 21.23
CA ARG A 93 33.83 22.07 22.40
C ARG A 93 34.46 21.02 23.31
N ARG A 94 35.77 20.79 23.12
CA ARG A 94 36.77 20.98 24.19
C ARG A 94 38.19 20.81 23.65
N GLY A 95 38.73 21.91 23.14
CA GLY A 95 40.10 22.28 23.47
C GLY A 95 40.06 23.13 24.74
N ARG A 96 40.68 22.64 25.81
CA ARG A 96 41.21 23.36 26.98
C ARG A 96 42.25 22.41 27.57
N THR A 97 43.53 22.64 27.25
CA THR A 97 44.50 23.42 28.06
C THR A 97 44.67 22.83 29.45
#